data_AF-A0A7D3WTH4-F1
#
_entry.id   AF-A0A7D3WTH4-F1
#
_cell.length_a   1.000
_cell.length_b   1.000
_cell.length_c   1.000
_cell.angle_alpha   90.00
_cell.angle_beta   90.00
_cell.angle_gamma   90.00
#
_symmetry.space_group_name_H-M   'P 1'
#
loop_
_entity.id
_entity.type
_entity.pdbx_description
1 polymer ?
#
loop_
_entity_poly.entity_id
_entity_poly.type
_entity_poly.pdbx_seq_one_letter_code
_entity_poly.pdbx_strand_id
1 'polypeptide(L)'
;MLPSPTLAAPVAAPATSRSFLAEVAQELLASHDVDALSELVVIVPTRRAVVYLKNELALATPEGQALWAPRIAAMEDYLVERAGVQVEEPIALQLLLFDIFKHIDPDLQFDHFVGWGGLLLQDFSTLDQHLADTKSIFEYLAEAKALERWQLDPEQKTTGLDRYFGFWGQLHKVYLRFKARLKKEHLAYPGLAYRRAVQGLRRELADVKKALPPATSSWAWAG
;
A
#
# COMPACT_ATOMS: atom_id res chain seq x y z
N MET A 1 38.87 -61.85 -13.92
CA MET A 1 37.45 -61.74 -13.51
C MET A 1 37.33 -60.56 -12.57
N LEU A 2 36.77 -59.44 -13.05
CA LEU A 2 36.43 -58.29 -12.21
C LEU A 2 34.94 -58.38 -11.85
N PRO A 3 34.53 -58.09 -10.61
CA PRO A 3 33.12 -58.12 -10.24
C PRO A 3 32.37 -56.96 -10.93
N SER A 4 31.18 -57.27 -11.43
CA SER A 4 30.28 -56.28 -12.05
C SER A 4 29.78 -55.28 -11.00
N PRO A 5 29.64 -53.99 -11.33
CA PRO A 5 29.04 -53.03 -10.41
C PRO A 5 27.54 -53.29 -10.28
N THR A 6 27.09 -53.49 -9.05
CA THR A 6 25.67 -53.55 -8.68
C THR A 6 25.02 -52.21 -9.02
N LEU A 7 24.08 -52.22 -9.98
CA LEU A 7 23.20 -51.08 -10.26
C LEU A 7 22.39 -50.78 -8.99
N ALA A 8 22.57 -49.58 -8.45
CA ALA A 8 21.77 -49.06 -7.36
C ALA A 8 20.29 -49.03 -7.76
N ALA A 9 19.41 -49.46 -6.85
CA ALA A 9 17.97 -49.39 -7.03
C ALA A 9 17.52 -47.93 -7.29
N PRO A 10 16.44 -47.72 -8.08
CA PRO A 10 15.95 -46.37 -8.34
C PRO A 10 15.51 -45.72 -7.02
N VAL A 11 16.05 -44.53 -6.75
CA VAL A 11 15.57 -43.64 -5.69
C VAL A 11 14.09 -43.37 -5.96
N ALA A 12 13.23 -43.79 -5.04
CA ALA A 12 11.79 -43.51 -5.12
C ALA A 12 11.58 -42.00 -5.26
N ALA A 13 10.80 -41.59 -6.28
CA ALA A 13 10.43 -40.19 -6.47
C ALA A 13 9.74 -39.67 -5.20
N PRO A 14 10.01 -38.42 -4.78
CA PRO A 14 9.32 -37.85 -3.62
C PRO A 14 7.81 -37.80 -3.91
N ALA A 15 7.00 -38.17 -2.91
CA ALA A 15 5.55 -38.02 -2.96
C ALA A 15 5.21 -36.59 -3.37
N THR A 16 4.34 -36.43 -4.37
CA THR A 16 3.98 -35.15 -4.97
C THR A 16 3.23 -34.31 -3.93
N SER A 17 3.94 -33.45 -3.20
CA SER A 17 3.31 -32.49 -2.30
C SER A 17 2.57 -31.45 -3.15
N ARG A 18 1.29 -31.24 -2.84
CA ARG A 18 0.50 -30.19 -3.49
C ARG A 18 1.05 -28.83 -3.10
N SER A 19 0.82 -27.82 -3.95
CA SER A 19 1.15 -26.44 -3.60
C SER A 19 0.23 -25.98 -2.47
N PHE A 20 0.68 -25.04 -1.62
CA PHE A 20 -0.17 -24.45 -0.60
C PHE A 20 -1.46 -23.83 -1.19
N LEU A 21 -1.36 -23.21 -2.37
CA LEU A 21 -2.53 -22.63 -3.03
C LEU A 21 -3.49 -23.70 -3.57
N ALA A 22 -2.98 -24.86 -3.98
CA ALA A 22 -3.81 -26.02 -4.32
C ALA A 22 -4.56 -26.57 -3.10
N GLU A 23 -3.90 -26.64 -1.93
CA GLU A 23 -4.55 -27.03 -0.68
C GLU A 23 -5.64 -26.03 -0.27
N VAL A 24 -5.36 -24.73 -0.33
CA VAL A 24 -6.34 -23.67 -0.06
C VAL A 24 -7.52 -23.74 -1.01
N ALA A 25 -7.29 -23.96 -2.31
CA ALA A 25 -8.36 -24.07 -3.30
C ALA A 25 -9.30 -25.25 -2.98
N GLN A 26 -8.76 -26.40 -2.59
CA GLN A 26 -9.57 -27.56 -2.19
C GLN A 26 -10.34 -27.30 -0.90
N GLU A 27 -9.70 -26.69 0.09
CA GLU A 27 -10.37 -26.35 1.35
C GLU A 27 -11.54 -25.38 1.13
N LEU A 28 -11.37 -24.39 0.24
CA LEU A 28 -12.42 -23.45 -0.12
C LEU A 28 -13.63 -24.16 -0.75
N LEU A 29 -13.39 -25.08 -1.68
CA LEU A 29 -14.45 -25.86 -2.35
C LEU A 29 -15.09 -26.91 -1.44
N ALA A 30 -14.36 -27.43 -0.45
CA ALA A 30 -14.89 -28.42 0.50
C ALA A 30 -15.71 -27.77 1.62
N SER A 31 -15.35 -26.55 2.03
CA SER A 31 -15.96 -25.87 3.17
C SER A 31 -17.19 -25.03 2.83
N HIS A 32 -17.41 -24.71 1.56
CA HIS A 32 -18.49 -23.83 1.12
C HIS A 32 -19.23 -24.43 -0.07
N ASP A 33 -20.55 -24.25 -0.10
CA ASP A 33 -21.33 -24.52 -1.30
C ASP A 33 -21.07 -23.41 -2.35
N VAL A 34 -21.54 -23.66 -3.59
CA VAL A 34 -21.23 -22.81 -4.74
C VAL A 34 -21.77 -21.38 -4.54
N ASP A 35 -22.92 -21.23 -3.89
CA ASP A 35 -23.53 -19.92 -3.63
C ASP A 35 -22.74 -19.15 -2.56
N ALA A 36 -22.40 -19.78 -1.43
CA ALA A 36 -21.65 -19.14 -0.36
C ALA A 36 -20.22 -18.78 -0.78
N LEU A 37 -19.61 -19.55 -1.67
CA LEU A 37 -18.28 -19.29 -2.18
C LEU A 37 -18.21 -17.94 -2.92
N SER A 38 -19.26 -17.60 -3.68
CA SER A 38 -19.34 -16.35 -4.45
C SER A 38 -19.41 -15.09 -3.57
N GLU A 39 -19.88 -15.23 -2.33
CA GLU A 39 -19.97 -14.16 -1.34
C GLU A 39 -18.66 -13.92 -0.57
N LEU A 40 -17.66 -14.78 -0.75
CA LEU A 40 -16.37 -14.65 -0.09
C LEU A 40 -15.44 -13.66 -0.81
N VAL A 41 -14.69 -12.90 0.00
CA VAL A 41 -13.53 -12.14 -0.46
C VAL A 41 -12.27 -12.78 0.13
N VAL A 42 -11.45 -13.37 -0.75
CA VAL A 42 -10.16 -13.95 -0.38
C VAL A 42 -9.06 -12.93 -0.67
N ILE A 43 -8.36 -12.50 0.38
CA ILE A 43 -7.28 -11.52 0.27
C ILE A 43 -5.95 -12.26 0.28
N VAL A 44 -5.13 -12.01 -0.74
CA VAL A 44 -3.80 -12.62 -0.89
C VAL A 44 -2.69 -11.57 -0.85
N PRO A 45 -1.44 -11.95 -0.51
CA PRO A 45 -0.37 -10.95 -0.33
C PRO A 45 0.04 -10.22 -1.60
N THR A 46 -0.10 -10.85 -2.78
CA THR A 46 0.40 -10.29 -4.06
C THR A 46 -0.58 -10.51 -5.20
N ARG A 47 -0.53 -9.65 -6.21
CA ARG A 47 -1.28 -9.83 -7.47
C ARG A 47 -0.96 -11.13 -8.19
N ARG A 48 0.28 -11.63 -8.08
CA ARG A 48 0.66 -12.94 -8.64
C ARG A 48 -0.10 -14.09 -7.96
N ALA A 49 -0.24 -14.04 -6.64
CA ALA A 49 -0.99 -15.06 -5.89
C ALA A 49 -2.48 -15.07 -6.27
N VAL A 50 -3.05 -13.94 -6.71
CA VAL A 50 -4.42 -13.89 -7.24
C VAL A 50 -4.55 -14.82 -8.45
N VAL A 51 -3.63 -14.71 -9.42
CA VAL A 51 -3.64 -15.52 -10.63
C VAL A 51 -3.45 -17.00 -10.30
N TYR A 52 -2.48 -17.32 -9.45
CA TYR A 52 -2.23 -18.70 -9.07
C TYR A 52 -3.41 -19.34 -8.34
N LEU A 53 -4.02 -18.65 -7.38
CA LEU A 53 -5.17 -19.21 -6.66
C LEU A 53 -6.39 -19.37 -7.56
N LYS A 54 -6.63 -18.45 -8.50
CA LYS A 54 -7.66 -18.61 -9.53
C LYS A 54 -7.44 -19.86 -10.39
N ASN A 55 -6.20 -20.12 -10.79
CA ASN A 55 -5.86 -21.31 -11.57
C ASN A 55 -6.05 -22.59 -10.75
N GLU A 56 -5.62 -22.61 -9.48
CA GLU A 56 -5.79 -23.77 -8.61
C GLU A 56 -7.28 -24.07 -8.33
N LEU A 57 -8.12 -23.04 -8.16
CA LEU A 57 -9.58 -23.22 -8.05
C LEU A 57 -10.17 -23.81 -9.34
N ALA A 58 -9.74 -23.33 -10.51
CA ALA A 58 -10.19 -23.87 -11.79
C ALA A 58 -9.78 -25.35 -11.96
N LEU A 59 -8.55 -25.71 -11.57
CA LEU A 59 -8.06 -27.09 -11.62
C LEU A 59 -8.76 -28.01 -10.61
N ALA A 60 -9.16 -27.48 -9.45
CA ALA A 60 -9.87 -28.23 -8.42
C ALA A 60 -11.37 -28.37 -8.70
N THR A 61 -11.92 -27.62 -9.66
CA THR A 61 -13.35 -27.68 -10.03
C THR A 61 -13.62 -28.93 -10.88
N PRO A 62 -14.61 -29.77 -10.52
CA PRO A 62 -14.99 -30.92 -11.32
C PRO A 62 -15.41 -30.54 -12.76
N GLU A 63 -15.06 -31.38 -13.73
CA GLU A 63 -15.45 -31.16 -15.14
C GLU A 63 -16.97 -31.06 -15.30
N GLY A 64 -17.42 -30.05 -16.06
CA GLY A 64 -18.83 -29.82 -16.34
C GLY A 64 -19.59 -29.02 -15.27
N GLN A 65 -18.95 -28.61 -14.17
CA GLN A 65 -19.53 -27.68 -13.20
C GLN A 65 -19.04 -26.25 -13.43
N ALA A 66 -19.98 -25.30 -13.44
CA ALA A 66 -19.65 -23.89 -13.40
C ALA A 66 -19.37 -23.48 -11.94
N LEU A 67 -18.20 -22.88 -11.70
CA LEU A 67 -17.85 -22.33 -10.39
C LEU A 67 -18.10 -20.82 -10.37
N TRP A 68 -18.93 -20.35 -9.43
CA TRP A 68 -18.95 -18.93 -9.05
C TRP A 68 -17.82 -18.68 -8.05
N ALA A 69 -16.62 -18.43 -8.60
CA ALA A 69 -15.41 -18.25 -7.81
C ALA A 69 -15.51 -17.06 -6.85
N PRO A 70 -14.86 -17.13 -5.68
CA PRO A 70 -14.84 -16.02 -4.74
C PRO A 70 -14.13 -14.83 -5.36
N ARG A 71 -14.36 -13.65 -4.80
CA ARG A 71 -13.57 -12.48 -5.15
C ARG A 71 -12.17 -12.64 -4.56
N ILE A 72 -11.17 -12.82 -5.42
CA ILE A 72 -9.77 -12.90 -4.99
C ILE A 72 -9.07 -11.58 -5.29
N ALA A 73 -8.59 -10.90 -4.26
CA ALA A 73 -7.95 -9.59 -4.36
C ALA A 73 -6.56 -9.60 -3.72
N ALA A 74 -5.62 -8.87 -4.32
CA ALA A 74 -4.36 -8.58 -3.66
C ALA A 74 -4.59 -7.60 -2.50
N MET A 75 -3.82 -7.72 -1.43
CA MET A 75 -3.92 -6.86 -0.25
C MET A 75 -3.89 -5.37 -0.61
N GLU A 76 -2.96 -4.99 -1.48
CA GLU A 76 -2.75 -3.59 -1.90
C GLU A 76 -3.99 -3.03 -2.62
N ASP A 77 -4.51 -3.79 -3.59
CA ASP A 77 -5.67 -3.39 -4.39
C ASP A 77 -6.92 -3.30 -3.52
N TYR A 78 -7.10 -4.26 -2.60
CA TYR A 78 -8.21 -4.28 -1.67
C TYR A 78 -8.17 -3.08 -0.71
N LEU A 79 -6.99 -2.71 -0.20
CA LEU A 79 -6.85 -1.54 0.67
C LEU A 79 -7.14 -0.23 -0.09
N VAL A 80 -6.65 -0.08 -1.33
CA VAL A 80 -6.93 1.11 -2.16
C VAL A 80 -8.42 1.24 -2.45
N GLU A 81 -9.08 0.15 -2.79
CA GLU A 81 -10.53 0.12 -2.98
C GLU A 81 -11.27 0.52 -1.70
N ARG A 82 -10.91 -0.08 -0.56
CA ARG A 82 -11.52 0.25 0.75
C ARG A 82 -11.28 1.70 1.16
N ALA A 83 -10.20 2.31 0.71
CA ALA A 83 -9.93 3.72 0.92
C ALA A 83 -10.82 4.64 0.07
N GLY A 84 -11.37 4.16 -1.05
CA GLY A 84 -12.23 4.93 -1.95
C GLY A 84 -11.51 6.12 -2.59
N VAL A 85 -10.25 5.92 -2.99
CA VAL A 85 -9.36 6.96 -3.55
C VAL A 85 -8.64 6.44 -4.78
N GLN A 86 -8.22 7.36 -5.64
CA GLN A 86 -7.28 7.05 -6.71
C GLN A 86 -5.85 7.21 -6.17
N VAL A 87 -5.02 6.18 -6.34
CA VAL A 87 -3.58 6.31 -6.11
C VAL A 87 -2.98 7.03 -7.32
N GLU A 88 -2.35 8.17 -7.08
CA GLU A 88 -1.82 9.05 -8.14
C GLU A 88 -0.37 8.70 -8.51
N GLU A 89 0.00 9.03 -9.74
CA GLU A 89 1.35 8.80 -10.27
C GLU A 89 2.41 9.63 -9.52
N PRO A 90 3.62 9.08 -9.30
CA PRO A 90 4.66 9.75 -8.51
C PRO A 90 5.02 11.15 -9.01
N ILE A 91 5.10 11.36 -10.32
CA ILE A 91 5.45 12.67 -10.90
C ILE A 91 4.35 13.71 -10.68
N ALA A 92 3.08 13.31 -10.80
CA ALA A 92 1.95 14.19 -10.54
C ALA A 92 1.89 14.56 -9.04
N LEU A 93 2.11 13.59 -8.15
CA LEU A 93 2.24 13.84 -6.71
C LEU A 93 3.38 14.82 -6.39
N GLN A 94 4.54 14.70 -7.06
CA GLN A 94 5.65 15.63 -6.90
C GLN A 94 5.30 17.04 -7.38
N LEU A 95 4.61 17.19 -8.51
CA LEU A 95 4.15 18.50 -9.00
C LEU A 95 3.17 19.16 -8.01
N LEU A 96 2.19 18.40 -7.52
CA LEU A 96 1.25 18.89 -6.51
C LEU A 96 1.95 19.31 -5.21
N LEU A 97 2.98 18.57 -4.79
CA LEU A 97 3.78 18.90 -3.63
C LEU A 97 4.68 20.12 -3.87
N PHE A 98 5.27 20.23 -5.06
CA PHE A 98 6.06 21.37 -5.48
C PHE A 98 5.27 22.68 -5.43
N ASP A 99 4.02 22.69 -5.91
CA ASP A 99 3.12 23.85 -5.79
C ASP A 99 2.99 24.33 -4.34
N ILE A 100 2.85 23.38 -3.39
CA ILE A 100 2.74 23.70 -1.96
C ILE A 100 4.04 24.33 -1.46
N PHE A 101 5.19 23.83 -1.92
CA PHE A 101 6.49 24.39 -1.59
C PHE A 101 6.75 25.76 -2.23
N LYS A 102 6.24 26.03 -3.44
CA LYS A 102 6.34 27.35 -4.07
C LYS A 102 5.65 28.46 -3.26
N HIS A 103 4.64 28.13 -2.46
CA HIS A 103 4.05 29.08 -1.51
C HIS A 103 4.93 29.38 -0.30
N ILE A 104 5.95 28.56 -0.04
CA ILE A 104 6.89 28.72 1.08
C ILE A 104 8.20 29.35 0.58
N ASP A 105 8.72 28.87 -0.55
CA ASP A 105 9.88 29.39 -1.24
C ASP A 105 9.51 29.67 -2.71
N PRO A 106 9.13 30.92 -3.04
CA PRO A 106 8.79 31.31 -4.41
C PRO A 106 9.93 31.12 -5.41
N ASP A 107 11.18 31.13 -4.95
CA ASP A 107 12.37 31.01 -5.80
C ASP A 107 12.75 29.54 -6.05
N LEU A 108 12.10 28.58 -5.39
CA LEU A 108 12.38 27.15 -5.54
C LEU A 108 12.18 26.70 -6.99
N GLN A 109 13.23 26.18 -7.62
CA GLN A 109 13.17 25.64 -8.98
C GLN A 109 12.73 24.18 -8.95
N PHE A 110 11.96 23.75 -9.96
CA PHE A 110 11.44 22.39 -10.02
C PHE A 110 12.57 21.35 -10.11
N ASP A 111 13.60 21.61 -10.94
CA ASP A 111 14.76 20.71 -11.08
C ASP A 111 15.48 20.45 -9.76
N HIS A 112 15.57 21.47 -8.89
CA HIS A 112 16.14 21.33 -7.55
C HIS A 112 15.21 20.55 -6.62
N PHE A 113 13.89 20.78 -6.73
CA PHE A 113 12.90 20.09 -5.93
C PHE A 113 12.86 18.59 -6.24
N VAL A 114 12.85 18.19 -7.51
CA VAL A 114 12.78 16.76 -7.91
C VAL A 114 13.93 15.94 -7.32
N GLY A 115 15.10 16.57 -7.09
CA GLY A 115 16.26 15.93 -6.48
C GLY A 115 16.03 15.36 -5.07
N TRP A 116 15.09 15.91 -4.29
CA TRP A 116 14.79 15.45 -2.92
C TRP A 116 13.29 15.26 -2.64
N GLY A 117 12.42 15.87 -3.43
CA GLY A 117 10.96 15.83 -3.25
C GLY A 117 10.40 14.41 -3.36
N GLY A 118 10.99 13.57 -4.21
CA GLY A 118 10.62 12.16 -4.29
C GLY A 118 10.88 11.38 -3.01
N LEU A 119 12.04 11.59 -2.37
CA LEU A 119 12.36 10.99 -1.08
C LEU A 119 11.40 11.47 0.00
N LEU A 120 11.12 12.78 0.05
CA LEU A 120 10.15 13.32 1.00
C LEU A 120 8.75 12.70 0.82
N LEU A 121 8.33 12.47 -0.43
CA LEU A 121 7.04 11.85 -0.73
C LEU A 121 7.01 10.39 -0.28
N GLN A 122 8.12 9.66 -0.41
CA GLN A 122 8.29 8.30 0.13
C GLN A 122 8.25 8.31 1.66
N ASP A 123 8.87 9.28 2.33
CA ASP A 123 8.81 9.42 3.78
C ASP A 123 7.37 9.66 4.25
N PHE A 124 6.62 10.54 3.58
CA PHE A 124 5.20 10.74 3.86
C PHE A 124 4.39 9.46 3.66
N SER A 125 4.66 8.72 2.58
CA SER A 125 4.01 7.43 2.32
C SER A 125 4.31 6.43 3.43
N THR A 126 5.57 6.30 3.84
CA THR A 126 6.01 5.41 4.92
C THR A 126 5.32 5.76 6.23
N LEU A 127 5.31 7.04 6.61
CA LEU A 127 4.62 7.51 7.82
C LEU A 127 3.14 7.15 7.82
N ASP A 128 2.45 7.32 6.69
CA ASP A 128 1.03 6.97 6.58
C ASP A 128 0.79 5.45 6.57
N GLN A 129 1.61 4.70 5.84
CA GLN A 129 1.53 3.25 5.74
C GLN A 129 1.69 2.56 7.10
N HIS A 130 2.60 3.06 7.94
CA HIS A 130 2.81 2.56 9.30
C HIS A 130 1.80 3.10 10.32
N LEU A 131 0.81 3.89 9.90
CA LEU A 131 -0.19 4.51 10.77
C LEU A 131 0.42 5.36 11.89
N ALA A 132 1.65 5.85 11.71
CA ALA A 132 2.41 6.55 12.73
C ALA A 132 1.68 7.81 13.25
N ASP A 133 2.00 8.21 14.48
CA ASP A 133 1.59 9.51 14.99
C ASP A 133 2.46 10.60 14.37
N THR A 134 2.00 11.14 13.24
CA THR A 134 2.77 12.11 12.47
C THR A 134 3.00 13.40 13.23
N LYS A 135 2.09 13.79 14.14
CA LYS A 135 2.25 15.02 14.92
C LYS A 135 3.50 14.91 15.79
N SER A 136 3.56 13.87 16.62
CA SER A 136 4.70 13.63 17.52
C SER A 136 6.02 13.46 16.75
N ILE A 137 5.99 12.76 15.60
CA ILE A 137 7.18 12.58 14.76
C ILE A 137 7.70 13.92 14.23
N PHE A 138 6.83 14.76 13.67
CA PHE A 138 7.27 16.05 13.16
C PHE A 138 7.67 17.04 14.27
N GLU A 139 7.03 16.99 15.44
CA GLU A 139 7.42 17.77 16.61
C GLU A 139 8.84 17.40 17.07
N TYR A 140 9.11 16.11 17.25
CA TYR A 140 10.44 15.61 17.57
C TYR A 140 11.49 16.00 16.52
N LEU A 141 11.15 15.86 15.23
CA LEU A 141 12.04 16.22 14.14
C LEU A 141 12.37 17.72 14.13
N ALA A 142 11.37 18.57 14.39
CA ALA A 142 11.57 20.01 14.49
C ALA A 142 12.47 20.38 15.68
N GLU A 143 12.28 19.75 16.83
CA GLU A 143 13.13 19.93 18.02
C GLU A 143 14.56 19.47 17.77
N ALA A 144 14.76 18.28 17.19
CA ALA A 144 16.08 17.76 16.83
C ALA A 144 16.82 18.73 15.89
N LYS A 145 16.12 19.28 14.88
CA LYS A 145 16.70 20.28 13.98
C LYS A 145 16.95 21.62 14.66
N ALA A 146 16.14 22.02 15.65
CA ALA A 146 16.42 23.22 16.44
C ALA A 146 17.70 23.07 17.28
N LEU A 147 17.97 21.88 17.83
CA LEU A 147 19.22 21.58 18.55
C LEU A 147 20.44 21.66 17.63
N GLU A 148 20.36 21.12 16.41
CA GLU A 148 21.40 21.28 15.39
C GLU A 148 21.67 22.77 15.10
N ARG A 149 20.62 23.59 14.98
CA ARG A 149 20.73 25.05 14.78
C ARG A 149 21.46 25.75 15.93
N TRP A 150 21.24 25.33 17.18
CA TRP A 150 21.90 25.91 18.36
C TRP A 150 23.39 25.55 18.46
N GLN A 151 23.81 24.44 17.86
CA GLN A 151 25.21 24.01 17.86
C GLN A 151 26.05 24.71 16.77
N LEU A 152 25.44 25.50 15.88
CA LEU A 152 26.14 26.22 14.82
C LEU A 152 26.77 27.52 15.34
N ASP A 153 28.01 27.78 14.92
CA ASP A 153 28.68 29.04 15.21
C ASP A 153 27.90 30.25 14.63
N PRO A 154 27.84 31.40 15.33
CA PRO A 154 27.15 32.59 14.84
C PRO A 154 27.65 33.05 13.46
N GLU A 155 28.92 32.81 13.15
CA GLU A 155 29.57 33.15 11.87
C GLU A 155 29.16 32.22 10.71
N GLN A 156 28.60 31.04 11.01
CA GLN A 156 28.14 30.08 10.00
C GLN A 156 26.69 30.33 9.56
N LYS A 157 25.99 31.33 10.12
CA LYS A 157 24.61 31.68 9.75
C LYS A 157 24.56 32.30 8.35
N THR A 158 24.41 31.45 7.33
CA THR A 158 24.17 31.87 5.94
C THR A 158 22.67 31.92 5.62
N THR A 159 22.29 32.69 4.60
CA THR A 159 20.92 32.73 4.06
C THR A 159 20.41 31.37 3.60
N GLY A 160 21.29 30.45 3.19
CA GLY A 160 20.95 29.07 2.86
C GLY A 160 20.58 28.23 4.08
N LEU A 161 21.28 28.42 5.20
CA LEU A 161 20.99 27.73 6.47
C LEU A 161 19.67 28.18 7.10
N ASP A 162 19.32 29.47 7.00
CA ASP A 162 18.02 29.94 7.46
C ASP A 162 16.85 29.38 6.62
N ARG A 163 17.04 29.23 5.31
CA ARG A 163 16.08 28.54 4.44
C ARG A 163 15.94 27.07 4.81
N TYR A 164 17.05 26.39 5.11
CA TYR A 164 17.06 25.00 5.56
C TYR A 164 16.29 24.77 6.87
N PHE A 165 16.51 25.59 7.91
CA PHE A 165 15.75 25.45 9.16
C PHE A 165 14.30 25.93 9.05
N GLY A 166 14.04 26.95 8.22
CA GLY A 166 12.69 27.40 7.88
C GLY A 166 11.86 26.32 7.17
N PHE A 167 12.50 25.43 6.40
CA PHE A 167 11.90 24.25 5.79
C PHE A 167 11.42 23.24 6.84
N TRP A 168 12.30 22.83 7.77
CA TRP A 168 11.95 21.80 8.77
C TRP A 168 10.85 22.25 9.73
N GLY A 169 10.85 23.53 10.13
CA GLY A 169 9.77 24.10 10.96
C GLY A 169 8.40 24.16 10.27
N GLN A 170 8.35 23.99 8.95
CA GLN A 170 7.12 24.00 8.15
C GLN A 170 6.74 22.63 7.61
N LEU A 171 7.57 21.60 7.80
CA LEU A 171 7.37 20.30 7.16
C LEU A 171 6.05 19.63 7.56
N HIS A 172 5.67 19.73 8.84
CA HIS A 172 4.36 19.25 9.30
C HIS A 172 3.21 19.99 8.61
N LYS A 173 3.34 21.31 8.43
CA LYS A 173 2.32 22.13 7.75
C LYS A 173 2.21 21.75 6.28
N VAL A 174 3.34 21.49 5.62
CA VAL A 174 3.38 20.97 4.24
C VAL A 174 2.67 19.63 4.15
N TYR A 175 3.00 18.69 5.03
CA TYR A 175 2.36 17.38 5.10
C TYR A 175 0.83 17.48 5.24
N LEU A 176 0.35 18.32 6.16
CA LEU A 176 -1.09 18.53 6.37
C LEU A 176 -1.77 19.19 5.17
N ARG A 177 -1.14 20.21 4.57
CA ARG A 177 -1.65 20.87 3.36
C ARG A 177 -1.72 19.89 2.18
N PHE A 178 -0.71 19.04 2.03
CA PHE A 178 -0.68 18.05 0.96
C PHE A 178 -1.81 17.03 1.13
N LYS A 179 -2.00 16.50 2.35
CA LYS A 179 -3.12 15.60 2.66
C LYS A 179 -4.48 16.24 2.43
N ALA A 180 -4.63 17.53 2.75
CA ALA A 180 -5.85 18.28 2.49
C ALA A 180 -6.12 18.44 0.99
N ARG A 181 -5.09 18.78 0.20
CA ARG A 181 -5.18 18.89 -1.26
C ARG A 181 -5.57 17.56 -1.89
N LEU A 182 -4.85 16.48 -1.56
CA LEU A 182 -5.16 15.14 -2.05
C LEU A 182 -6.56 14.68 -1.66
N LYS A 183 -7.04 15.02 -0.46
CA LYS A 183 -8.43 14.73 -0.05
C LYS A 183 -9.45 15.45 -0.93
N LYS A 184 -9.21 16.73 -1.25
CA LYS A 184 -10.11 17.52 -2.10
C LYS A 184 -10.18 16.96 -3.53
N GLU A 185 -9.05 16.48 -4.04
CA GLU A 185 -8.93 15.95 -5.40
C GLU A 185 -9.27 14.44 -5.50
N HIS A 186 -9.71 13.81 -4.40
CA HIS A 186 -9.96 12.35 -4.32
C HIS A 186 -8.73 11.47 -4.65
N LEU A 187 -7.53 12.04 -4.47
CA LEU A 187 -6.24 11.41 -4.71
C LEU A 187 -5.60 10.89 -3.41
N ALA A 188 -4.61 10.02 -3.57
CA ALA A 188 -3.71 9.58 -2.51
C ALA A 188 -2.36 9.12 -3.08
N TYR A 189 -1.30 9.20 -2.29
CA TYR A 189 -0.14 8.32 -2.44
C TYR A 189 -0.41 6.98 -1.73
N PRO A 190 0.32 5.89 -2.03
CA PRO A 190 0.02 4.55 -1.53
C PRO A 190 -0.18 4.46 -0.01
N GLY A 191 0.73 5.03 0.78
CA GLY A 191 0.62 5.01 2.24
C GLY A 191 -0.61 5.74 2.77
N LEU A 192 -1.01 6.86 2.14
CA LEU A 192 -2.21 7.60 2.53
C LEU A 192 -3.49 6.81 2.23
N ALA A 193 -3.51 6.07 1.12
CA ALA A 193 -4.62 5.17 0.82
C ALA A 193 -4.77 4.14 1.95
N TYR A 194 -3.67 3.51 2.39
CA TYR A 194 -3.72 2.51 3.46
C TYR A 194 -4.20 3.11 4.78
N ARG A 195 -3.70 4.29 5.15
CA ARG A 195 -4.20 4.98 6.35
C ARG A 195 -5.70 5.26 6.26
N ARG A 196 -6.19 5.73 5.10
CA ARG A 196 -7.61 6.02 4.88
C ARG A 196 -8.45 4.74 4.96
N ALA A 197 -8.00 3.63 4.36
CA ALA A 197 -8.66 2.33 4.43
C ALA A 197 -8.85 1.88 5.88
N VAL A 198 -7.77 1.91 6.68
CA VAL A 198 -7.82 1.52 8.09
C VAL A 198 -8.70 2.46 8.90
N GLN A 199 -8.66 3.77 8.65
CA GLN A 199 -9.55 4.73 9.30
C GLN A 199 -11.02 4.49 8.96
N GLY A 200 -11.34 4.17 7.70
CA GLY A 200 -12.67 3.79 7.25
C GLY A 200 -13.17 2.54 7.97
N LEU A 201 -12.35 1.48 7.95
CA LEU A 201 -12.65 0.22 8.65
C LEU A 201 -12.87 0.43 10.15
N ARG A 202 -12.02 1.22 10.82
CA ARG A 202 -12.18 1.52 12.26
C ARG A 202 -13.50 2.24 12.56
N ARG A 203 -13.95 3.13 11.67
CA ARG A 203 -15.26 3.79 11.81
C ARG A 203 -16.41 2.80 11.65
N GLU A 204 -16.37 1.95 10.63
CA GLU A 204 -17.37 0.90 10.41
C GLU A 204 -17.46 -0.06 11.61
N LEU A 205 -16.32 -0.49 12.16
CA LEU A 205 -16.29 -1.37 13.33
C LEU A 205 -16.79 -0.70 14.61
N ALA A 206 -16.61 0.62 14.75
CA ALA A 206 -17.16 1.39 15.87
C ALA A 206 -18.68 1.59 15.71
N ASP A 207 -19.16 1.71 14.47
CA ASP A 207 -20.57 1.86 14.12
C ASP A 207 -21.24 0.48 13.92
N VAL A 208 -21.31 -0.34 14.96
CA VAL A 208 -21.86 -1.73 14.98
C VAL A 208 -23.30 -1.85 14.41
N LYS A 209 -23.99 -0.73 14.14
CA LYS A 209 -25.33 -0.70 13.54
C LYS A 209 -25.35 -0.67 12.00
N LYS A 210 -24.21 -0.56 11.32
CA LYS A 210 -24.16 -0.55 9.84
C LYS A 210 -23.61 -1.88 9.33
N ALA A 211 -24.44 -2.67 8.65
CA ALA A 211 -24.00 -3.86 7.94
C ALA A 211 -22.85 -3.49 6.98
N LEU A 212 -21.84 -4.37 6.85
CA LEU A 212 -20.81 -4.20 5.83
C LEU A 212 -21.49 -3.97 4.47
N PRO A 213 -20.98 -3.03 3.64
CA PRO A 213 -21.49 -2.90 2.28
C PRO A 213 -21.35 -4.26 1.57
N PRO A 214 -22.36 -4.68 0.78
CA PRO A 214 -22.29 -5.93 0.03
C PRO A 214 -21.05 -5.94 -0.87
N ALA A 215 -20.45 -7.11 -1.08
CA ALA A 215 -19.22 -7.30 -1.84
C ALA A 215 -19.32 -6.92 -3.34
N THR A 216 -20.49 -6.48 -3.78
CA THR A 216 -20.83 -6.16 -5.17
C THR A 216 -21.18 -4.67 -5.30
N SER A 217 -20.19 -3.82 -5.59
CA SER A 217 -20.44 -2.59 -6.33
C SER A 217 -19.97 -2.79 -7.78
N SER A 218 -20.91 -3.20 -8.64
CA SER A 218 -20.73 -3.24 -10.08
C SER A 218 -20.35 -1.85 -10.59
N TRP A 219 -19.23 -1.77 -11.29
CA TRP A 219 -18.79 -0.58 -12.01
C TRP A 219 -19.76 -0.30 -13.17
N ALA A 220 -20.66 0.66 -12.99
CA ALA A 220 -21.28 1.34 -14.11
C ALA A 220 -20.30 2.44 -14.55
N TRP A 221 -19.65 2.23 -15.69
CA TRP A 221 -18.98 3.30 -16.42
C TRP A 221 -20.03 4.35 -16.81
N ALA A 222 -19.88 5.57 -16.32
CA ALA A 222 -20.34 6.78 -16.97
C ALA A 222 -19.06 7.61 -17.15
N GLY A 223 -18.57 7.85 -18.36
CA GLY A 223 -19.30 8.35 -19.52
C GLY A 223 -18.82 9.77 -19.72
#